data_AF-A0A7C7GYB4-F1
#
_entry.id   AF-A0A7C7GYB4-F1
#
_cell.length_a   1.000
_cell.length_b   1.000
_cell.length_c   1.000
_cell.angle_alpha   90.00
_cell.angle_beta   90.00
_cell.angle_gamma   90.00
#
_symmetry.space_group_name_H-M   'P 1'
#
loop_
_entity.id
_entity.type
_entity.pdbx_description
1 polymer ?
#
loop_
_entity_poly.entity_id
_entity_poly.type
_entity_poly.pdbx_seq_one_letter_code
_entity_poly.pdbx_strand_id
1 'polypeptide(L)'
;MKRLFFLFVLLSSQVFGQGGLGSVVLPGNVTCENEYINVAPCGGVDTITYKGYTYDLVEIGGQCWFRENLKTTIYSDDSPIDYPGTDEVAWQNNTTGAYAWYDNDSIGYAPDYGALYSWHAVANPLGLCPVGWHIPTDCEWMYVEGTLGMSTADQESTGFRGTDEGGKLKESGTAHWDSSGAGVTNSSGFTGLPGGHRYAIGFFINISRSGGWWSSTESSTSDAWYRIMEDDRISVGRYNYAKTFGFSVRCLKGANISSSKESINFRRINIYPNPVANYVVVEPEHPSTLTLYNAQGQLLLTKDINHTHTLNTSHLSKGIYFLRAKSEKGVYSQKVIKQ
;
A
#
# COMPACT_ATOMS: atom_id res chain seq x y z
N MET A 1 4.05 -60.05 8.55
CA MET A 1 4.43 -58.76 9.17
C MET A 1 4.84 -57.79 8.07
N LYS A 2 4.01 -56.78 7.80
CA LYS A 2 4.21 -55.77 6.74
C LYS A 2 5.32 -54.80 7.17
N ARG A 3 6.34 -54.58 6.33
CA ARG A 3 7.37 -53.56 6.53
C ARG A 3 6.83 -52.21 6.08
N LEU A 4 6.72 -51.28 7.02
CA LEU A 4 6.30 -49.90 6.80
C LEU A 4 7.50 -49.11 6.26
N PHE A 5 7.40 -48.61 5.03
CA PHE A 5 8.30 -47.61 4.47
C PHE A 5 7.90 -46.25 5.04
N PHE A 6 8.73 -45.64 5.88
CA PHE A 6 8.57 -44.24 6.27
C PHE A 6 9.21 -43.36 5.19
N LEU A 7 8.35 -42.73 4.38
CA LEU A 7 8.72 -41.66 3.46
C LEU A 7 8.95 -40.39 4.30
N PHE A 8 10.19 -39.92 4.38
CA PHE A 8 10.50 -38.59 4.91
C PHE A 8 10.09 -37.53 3.88
N VAL A 9 8.93 -36.91 4.08
CA VAL A 9 8.52 -35.72 3.35
C VAL A 9 9.20 -34.52 4.01
N LEU A 10 10.14 -33.88 3.28
CA LEU A 10 10.72 -32.60 3.62
C LEU A 10 9.63 -31.53 3.57
N LEU A 11 9.09 -31.16 4.74
CA LEU A 11 8.34 -29.90 4.89
C LEU A 11 9.36 -28.75 4.91
N SER A 12 9.49 -28.05 3.79
CA SER A 12 10.11 -26.72 3.77
C SER A 12 9.14 -25.73 4.43
N SER A 13 9.19 -25.62 5.75
CA SER A 13 8.61 -24.50 6.47
C SER A 13 9.47 -23.25 6.16
N GLN A 14 9.14 -22.53 5.10
CA GLN A 14 9.58 -21.15 4.97
C GLN A 14 8.83 -20.35 6.04
N VAL A 15 9.52 -20.14 7.16
CA VAL A 15 9.18 -19.14 8.15
C VAL A 15 9.25 -17.80 7.43
N PHE A 16 8.10 -17.22 7.10
CA PHE A 16 8.00 -15.79 6.80
C PHE A 16 8.43 -15.08 8.08
N GLY A 17 9.71 -14.69 8.11
CA GLY A 17 10.25 -13.87 9.18
C GLY A 17 9.40 -12.61 9.29
N GLN A 18 8.99 -12.31 10.52
CA GLN A 18 8.37 -11.03 10.86
C GLN A 18 9.28 -9.91 10.34
N GLY A 19 8.89 -9.33 9.20
CA GLY A 19 9.53 -8.17 8.62
C GLY A 19 9.28 -6.99 9.53
N GLY A 20 10.35 -6.46 10.11
CA GLY A 20 10.32 -5.09 10.60
C GLY A 20 9.99 -4.14 9.45
N LEU A 21 9.42 -2.98 9.78
CA LEU A 21 9.21 -1.82 8.89
C LEU A 21 10.36 -1.71 7.86
N GLY A 22 10.10 -2.07 6.60
CA GLY A 22 11.11 -1.89 5.55
C GLY A 22 11.14 -2.93 4.44
N SER A 23 10.49 -2.61 3.31
CA SER A 23 10.75 -3.08 1.94
C SER A 23 10.53 -4.57 1.67
N VAL A 24 9.33 -4.93 1.20
CA VAL A 24 9.19 -6.06 0.29
C VAL A 24 9.26 -5.52 -1.13
N VAL A 25 10.40 -5.69 -1.80
CA VAL A 25 10.43 -5.65 -3.26
C VAL A 25 9.75 -6.93 -3.73
N LEU A 26 8.79 -6.84 -4.65
CA LEU A 26 8.16 -8.01 -5.25
C LEU A 26 9.20 -8.80 -6.06
N PRO A 27 9.68 -9.97 -5.59
CA PRO A 27 10.81 -10.62 -6.24
C PRO A 27 10.46 -11.03 -7.68
N GLY A 28 11.26 -10.55 -8.64
CA GLY A 28 11.07 -10.83 -10.07
C GLY A 28 10.01 -9.97 -10.76
N ASN A 29 9.35 -9.06 -10.05
CA ASN A 29 8.44 -8.07 -10.62
C ASN A 29 9.28 -6.84 -11.01
N VAL A 30 9.47 -6.64 -12.30
CA VAL A 30 10.26 -5.55 -12.89
C VAL A 30 9.58 -4.21 -12.66
N THR A 31 8.24 -4.14 -12.74
CA THR A 31 7.51 -2.88 -12.53
C THR A 31 7.74 -2.34 -11.11
N CYS A 32 7.81 -3.23 -10.12
CA CYS A 32 7.93 -2.89 -8.71
C CYS A 32 9.31 -3.17 -8.12
N GLU A 33 10.33 -3.39 -8.97
CA GLU A 33 11.66 -3.82 -8.51
C GLU A 33 12.36 -2.78 -7.62
N ASN A 34 11.98 -1.50 -7.76
CA ASN A 34 12.55 -0.37 -7.02
C ASN A 34 11.50 0.34 -6.14
N GLU A 35 10.29 -0.19 -6.04
CA GLU A 35 9.20 0.42 -5.28
C GLU A 35 9.15 -0.12 -3.85
N TYR A 36 8.81 0.76 -2.91
CA TYR A 36 8.58 0.36 -1.53
C TYR A 36 7.14 -0.09 -1.35
N ILE A 37 6.96 -1.30 -0.83
CA ILE A 37 5.64 -1.85 -0.51
C ILE A 37 5.45 -1.80 1.00
N ASN A 38 4.39 -1.14 1.45
CA ASN A 38 4.06 -1.11 2.86
C ASN A 38 3.39 -2.40 3.29
N VAL A 39 3.94 -3.07 4.30
CA VAL A 39 3.35 -4.26 4.92
C VAL A 39 3.24 -4.00 6.41
N ALA A 40 2.10 -3.45 6.81
CA ALA A 40 1.80 -3.13 8.20
C ALA A 40 0.51 -3.85 8.63
N PRO A 41 0.58 -4.72 9.66
CA PRO A 41 -0.58 -5.50 10.10
C PRO A 41 -1.59 -4.61 10.81
N CYS A 42 -2.82 -5.11 10.98
CA CYS A 42 -3.85 -4.37 11.69
C CYS A 42 -3.50 -4.21 13.17
N GLY A 43 -2.75 -5.16 13.73
CA GLY A 43 -2.25 -5.12 15.10
C GLY A 43 -3.33 -5.43 16.14
N GLY A 44 -4.28 -6.32 15.79
CA GLY A 44 -5.41 -6.69 16.64
C GLY A 44 -6.50 -5.61 16.75
N VAL A 45 -6.49 -4.63 15.85
CA VAL A 45 -7.54 -3.62 15.73
C VAL A 45 -8.49 -4.04 14.62
N ASP A 46 -9.77 -4.18 14.96
CA ASP A 46 -10.80 -4.65 14.02
C ASP A 46 -11.51 -3.51 13.29
N THR A 47 -11.51 -2.30 13.86
CA THR A 47 -12.22 -1.13 13.29
C THR A 47 -11.45 0.17 13.48
N ILE A 48 -11.72 1.15 12.63
CA ILE A 48 -11.24 2.53 12.77
C ILE A 48 -12.38 3.51 12.46
N THR A 49 -12.51 4.55 13.28
CA THR A 49 -13.41 5.67 12.98
C THR A 49 -12.63 6.79 12.31
N TYR A 50 -13.08 7.23 11.14
CA TYR A 50 -12.48 8.31 10.39
C TYR A 50 -13.57 9.18 9.75
N LYS A 51 -13.49 10.50 9.96
CA LYS A 51 -14.44 11.50 9.42
C LYS A 51 -15.93 11.16 9.66
N GLY A 52 -16.23 10.59 10.84
CA GLY A 52 -17.60 10.25 11.24
C GLY A 52 -18.09 8.87 10.77
N TYR A 53 -17.28 8.13 10.01
CA TYR A 53 -17.60 6.78 9.57
C TYR A 53 -16.73 5.76 10.29
N THR A 54 -17.31 4.60 10.62
CA THR A 54 -16.56 3.45 11.12
C THR A 54 -16.29 2.51 9.96
N TYR A 55 -15.03 2.12 9.82
CA TYR A 55 -14.55 1.18 8.82
C TYR A 55 -14.03 -0.05 9.55
N ASP A 56 -14.47 -1.23 9.12
CA ASP A 56 -13.87 -2.47 9.56
C ASP A 56 -12.53 -2.66 8.86
N LEU A 57 -11.63 -3.40 9.51
CA LEU A 57 -10.28 -3.65 9.03
C LEU A 57 -10.12 -5.11 8.66
N VAL A 58 -9.34 -5.36 7.61
CA VAL A 58 -8.99 -6.72 7.16
C VAL A 58 -7.50 -6.82 6.89
N GLU A 59 -6.89 -7.91 7.35
CA GLU A 59 -5.49 -8.19 7.09
C GLU A 59 -5.34 -9.15 5.91
N ILE A 60 -4.66 -8.72 4.86
CA ILE A 60 -4.43 -9.49 3.63
C ILE A 60 -2.94 -9.48 3.33
N GLY A 61 -2.30 -10.64 3.31
CA GLY A 61 -0.85 -10.71 3.06
C GLY A 61 -0.01 -9.93 4.09
N GLY A 62 -0.50 -9.71 5.32
CA GLY A 62 0.15 -8.89 6.34
C GLY A 62 -0.05 -7.38 6.19
N GLN A 63 -0.80 -6.93 5.18
CA GLN A 63 -1.25 -5.55 5.01
C GLN A 63 -2.61 -5.34 5.66
N CYS A 64 -2.78 -4.23 6.37
CA CYS A 64 -4.08 -3.84 6.93
C CYS A 64 -4.84 -2.90 6.00
N TRP A 65 -6.00 -3.34 5.54
CA TRP A 65 -6.86 -2.64 4.61
C TRP A 65 -8.16 -2.20 5.28
N PHE A 66 -8.72 -1.09 4.83
CA PHE A 66 -10.14 -0.83 5.03
C PHE A 66 -10.96 -1.89 4.31
N ARG A 67 -11.98 -2.43 4.98
CA ARG A 67 -12.90 -3.40 4.39
C ARG A 67 -14.00 -2.73 3.57
N GLU A 68 -14.39 -1.50 3.91
CA GLU A 68 -15.35 -0.71 3.13
C GLU A 68 -14.62 0.33 2.26
N ASN A 69 -15.29 0.73 1.17
CA ASN A 69 -14.84 1.86 0.37
C ASN A 69 -14.95 3.18 1.18
N LEU A 70 -14.01 4.10 0.93
CA LEU A 70 -13.96 5.38 1.64
C LEU A 70 -15.20 6.25 1.33
N LYS A 71 -15.68 6.96 2.35
CA LYS A 71 -16.94 7.75 2.32
C LYS A 71 -16.74 9.21 2.71
N THR A 72 -15.49 9.68 2.77
CA THR A 72 -15.23 11.06 3.19
C THR A 72 -15.60 12.06 2.11
N THR A 73 -16.14 13.19 2.53
CA THR A 73 -16.41 14.36 1.66
C THR A 73 -15.44 15.50 1.92
N ILE A 74 -14.47 15.28 2.80
CA ILE A 74 -13.43 16.23 3.20
C ILE A 74 -12.05 15.55 3.18
N TYR A 75 -11.01 16.31 2.87
CA TYR A 75 -9.62 15.87 2.93
C TYR A 75 -9.15 15.68 4.39
N SER A 76 -7.95 15.13 4.57
CA SER A 76 -7.41 14.85 5.90
C SER A 76 -7.29 16.10 6.78
N ASP A 77 -7.09 17.27 6.19
CA ASP A 77 -7.04 18.59 6.86
C ASP A 77 -8.41 19.26 7.10
N ASP A 78 -9.51 18.54 6.88
CA ASP A 78 -10.90 19.00 7.00
C ASP A 78 -11.36 19.98 5.90
N SER A 79 -10.55 20.27 4.89
CA SER A 79 -10.99 21.03 3.73
C SER A 79 -11.98 20.21 2.87
N PRO A 80 -13.00 20.86 2.26
CA PRO A 80 -13.99 20.15 1.46
C PRO A 80 -13.40 19.62 0.15
N ILE A 81 -13.86 18.43 -0.24
CA ILE A 81 -13.68 17.91 -1.60
C ILE A 81 -14.82 18.46 -2.46
N ASP A 82 -14.54 18.83 -3.71
CA ASP A 82 -15.58 19.35 -4.60
C ASP A 82 -16.66 18.29 -4.89
N TYR A 83 -17.92 18.73 -4.93
CA TYR A 83 -19.09 17.90 -5.27
C TYR A 83 -19.86 18.53 -6.43
N PRO A 84 -19.48 18.23 -7.68
CA PRO A 84 -20.16 18.76 -8.87
C PRO A 84 -21.63 18.31 -9.02
N GLY A 85 -22.05 17.22 -8.36
CA GLY A 85 -23.39 16.66 -8.51
C GLY A 85 -23.72 16.34 -9.97
N THR A 86 -24.80 16.93 -10.49
CA THR A 86 -25.25 16.76 -11.88
C THR A 86 -24.53 17.67 -12.89
N ASP A 87 -23.61 18.53 -12.46
CA ASP A 87 -22.83 19.36 -13.38
C ASP A 87 -21.68 18.56 -14.00
N GLU A 88 -21.92 18.03 -15.19
CA GLU A 88 -20.97 17.20 -15.93
C GLU A 88 -19.73 17.98 -16.39
N VAL A 89 -19.89 19.27 -16.71
CA VAL A 89 -18.80 20.14 -17.18
C VAL A 89 -17.89 20.49 -16.02
N ALA A 90 -18.45 20.77 -14.84
CA ALA A 90 -17.69 20.98 -13.62
C ALA A 90 -16.90 19.72 -13.23
N TRP A 91 -17.52 18.53 -13.30
CA TRP A 91 -16.82 17.26 -13.06
C TRP A 91 -15.68 17.03 -14.04
N GLN A 92 -15.96 17.14 -15.35
CA GLN A 92 -14.98 16.86 -16.40
C GLN A 92 -13.74 17.76 -16.33
N ASN A 93 -13.93 19.03 -15.95
CA ASN A 93 -12.86 20.02 -15.89
C ASN A 93 -12.22 20.15 -14.50
N ASN A 94 -12.68 19.38 -13.51
CA ASN A 94 -12.12 19.46 -12.16
C ASN A 94 -10.70 18.85 -12.13
N THR A 95 -9.73 19.69 -11.81
CA THR A 95 -8.30 19.32 -11.70
C THR A 95 -7.77 19.32 -10.26
N THR A 96 -8.59 19.72 -9.29
CA THR A 96 -8.23 19.82 -7.86
C THR A 96 -8.65 18.60 -7.04
N GLY A 97 -9.58 17.81 -7.58
CA GLY A 97 -10.23 16.68 -6.94
C GLY A 97 -11.72 16.90 -6.75
N ALA A 98 -12.49 15.85 -7.04
CA ALA A 98 -13.94 15.79 -6.85
C ALA A 98 -14.36 14.41 -6.34
N TYR A 99 -15.50 14.35 -5.67
CA TYR A 99 -16.18 13.11 -5.32
C TYR A 99 -17.62 13.09 -5.83
N ALA A 100 -18.20 11.91 -5.89
CA ALA A 100 -19.58 11.66 -6.23
C ALA A 100 -20.14 10.49 -5.42
N TRP A 101 -21.44 10.52 -5.18
CA TRP A 101 -22.19 9.31 -4.82
C TRP A 101 -22.70 8.70 -6.11
N TYR A 102 -22.81 7.37 -6.18
CA TYR A 102 -23.44 6.73 -7.33
C TYR A 102 -24.85 7.32 -7.56
N ASP A 103 -25.20 7.62 -8.82
CA ASP A 103 -26.42 8.35 -9.22
C ASP A 103 -26.66 9.69 -8.50
N ASN A 104 -25.62 10.28 -7.90
CA ASN A 104 -25.73 11.43 -7.01
C ASN A 104 -26.67 11.20 -5.80
N ASP A 105 -26.86 9.95 -5.38
CA ASP A 105 -27.72 9.59 -4.25
C ASP A 105 -26.90 9.03 -3.08
N SER A 106 -26.66 9.90 -2.09
CA SER A 106 -25.96 9.54 -0.85
C SER A 106 -26.78 8.64 0.08
N ILE A 107 -28.11 8.63 -0.03
CA ILE A 107 -28.97 7.86 0.87
C ILE A 107 -29.04 6.42 0.38
N GLY A 108 -29.23 6.22 -0.92
CA GLY A 108 -29.37 4.90 -1.53
C GLY A 108 -28.05 4.13 -1.67
N TYR A 109 -26.94 4.81 -1.98
CA TYR A 109 -25.70 4.11 -2.38
C TYR A 109 -24.51 4.30 -1.43
N ALA A 110 -24.39 5.45 -0.77
CA ALA A 110 -23.23 5.70 0.09
C ALA A 110 -23.06 4.67 1.22
N PRO A 111 -24.13 4.17 1.91
CA PRO A 111 -23.95 3.24 3.02
C PRO A 111 -23.13 2.00 2.65
N ASP A 112 -23.44 1.38 1.51
CA ASP A 112 -22.83 0.13 1.07
C ASP A 112 -21.60 0.36 0.19
N TYR A 113 -21.70 1.25 -0.81
CA TYR A 113 -20.71 1.31 -1.90
C TYR A 113 -19.61 2.33 -1.71
N GLY A 114 -19.79 3.29 -0.80
CA GLY A 114 -18.84 4.37 -0.61
C GLY A 114 -18.99 5.52 -1.61
N ALA A 115 -18.00 6.42 -1.62
CA ALA A 115 -17.91 7.48 -2.62
C ALA A 115 -17.04 7.07 -3.80
N LEU A 116 -17.31 7.68 -4.95
CA LEU A 116 -16.51 7.62 -6.16
C LEU A 116 -15.68 8.91 -6.25
N TYR A 117 -14.36 8.79 -6.41
CA TYR A 117 -13.45 9.94 -6.44
C TYR A 117 -12.81 10.08 -7.81
N SER A 118 -12.63 11.31 -8.28
CA SER A 118 -11.70 11.56 -9.38
C SER A 118 -10.28 11.27 -8.93
N TRP A 119 -9.40 10.88 -9.85
CA TRP A 119 -8.01 10.62 -9.48
C TRP A 119 -7.28 11.89 -9.01
N HIS A 120 -7.74 13.08 -9.42
CA HIS A 120 -7.25 14.34 -8.87
C HIS A 120 -7.50 14.45 -7.35
N ALA A 121 -8.58 13.86 -6.82
CA ALA A 121 -8.79 13.79 -5.38
C ALA A 121 -7.86 12.77 -4.71
N VAL A 122 -7.58 11.66 -5.39
CA VAL A 122 -6.63 10.64 -4.94
C VAL A 122 -5.21 11.18 -4.81
N ALA A 123 -4.78 11.97 -5.81
CA ALA A 123 -3.44 12.55 -5.88
C ALA A 123 -3.31 13.89 -5.13
N ASN A 124 -4.40 14.39 -4.53
CA ASN A 124 -4.36 15.65 -3.79
C ASN A 124 -3.44 15.52 -2.56
N PRO A 125 -2.46 16.43 -2.37
CA PRO A 125 -1.48 16.34 -1.29
C PRO A 125 -2.08 16.45 0.12
N LEU A 126 -3.31 16.96 0.25
CA LEU A 126 -4.04 17.00 1.51
C LEU A 126 -4.46 15.60 1.98
N GLY A 127 -4.56 14.63 1.05
CA GLY A 127 -4.84 13.24 1.33
C GLY A 127 -6.31 12.93 1.64
N LEU A 128 -6.74 11.72 1.26
CA LEU A 128 -8.08 11.21 1.57
C LEU A 128 -8.11 10.37 2.85
N CYS A 129 -7.03 9.64 3.13
CA CYS A 129 -6.94 8.68 4.21
C CYS A 129 -6.52 9.31 5.55
N PRO A 130 -6.82 8.65 6.70
CA PRO A 130 -6.29 9.07 7.99
C PRO A 130 -4.75 9.11 8.00
N VAL A 131 -4.18 9.91 8.90
CA VAL A 131 -2.72 9.93 9.11
C VAL A 131 -2.21 8.52 9.42
N GLY A 132 -1.13 8.10 8.74
CA GLY A 132 -0.60 6.75 8.84
C GLY A 132 -1.33 5.72 7.97
N TRP A 133 -2.22 6.19 7.08
CA TRP A 133 -2.88 5.41 6.04
C TRP A 133 -2.75 6.13 4.70
N HIS A 134 -2.91 5.39 3.61
CA HIS A 134 -2.82 5.93 2.26
C HIS A 134 -3.67 5.15 1.25
N ILE A 135 -3.88 5.71 0.07
CA ILE A 135 -4.46 4.96 -1.06
C ILE A 135 -3.36 4.06 -1.64
N PRO A 136 -3.61 2.76 -1.80
CA PRO A 136 -2.60 1.80 -2.26
C PRO A 136 -2.03 2.19 -3.62
N THR A 137 -0.72 2.03 -3.74
CA THR A 137 -0.02 2.11 -5.03
C THR A 137 -0.35 0.91 -5.91
N ASP A 138 0.01 0.97 -7.19
CA ASP A 138 -0.16 -0.14 -8.13
C ASP A 138 0.68 -1.35 -7.70
N CYS A 139 1.86 -1.11 -7.12
CA CYS A 139 2.71 -2.16 -6.57
C CYS A 139 2.15 -2.80 -5.31
N GLU A 140 1.49 -2.06 -4.44
CA GLU A 140 0.78 -2.63 -3.28
C GLU A 140 -0.43 -3.46 -3.70
N TRP A 141 -1.12 -3.06 -4.77
CA TRP A 141 -2.12 -3.90 -5.40
C TRP A 141 -1.52 -5.19 -5.98
N MET A 142 -0.41 -5.11 -6.72
CA MET A 142 0.29 -6.30 -7.24
C MET A 142 0.75 -7.22 -6.12
N TYR A 143 1.16 -6.64 -4.98
CA TYR A 143 1.55 -7.40 -3.80
C TYR A 143 0.40 -8.21 -3.22
N VAL A 144 -0.74 -7.56 -2.95
CA VAL A 144 -1.88 -8.27 -2.35
C VAL A 144 -2.37 -9.37 -3.28
N GLU A 145 -2.41 -9.13 -4.59
CA GLU A 145 -2.75 -10.16 -5.60
C GLU A 145 -1.76 -11.33 -5.59
N GLY A 146 -0.46 -11.05 -5.46
CA GLY A 146 0.57 -12.07 -5.31
C GLY A 146 0.39 -12.92 -4.04
N THR A 147 0.02 -12.30 -2.92
CA THR A 147 -0.28 -13.04 -1.68
C THR A 147 -1.51 -13.94 -1.80
N LEU A 148 -2.40 -13.65 -2.76
CA LEU A 148 -3.57 -14.46 -3.09
C LEU A 148 -3.27 -15.57 -4.10
N GLY A 149 -2.04 -15.67 -4.60
CA GLY A 149 -1.59 -16.75 -5.48
C GLY A 149 -1.26 -16.32 -6.91
N MET A 150 -1.36 -15.04 -7.25
CA MET A 150 -1.08 -14.57 -8.60
C MET A 150 0.41 -14.70 -8.92
N SER A 151 0.73 -15.31 -10.06
CA SER A 151 2.11 -15.43 -10.52
C SER A 151 2.72 -14.05 -10.82
N THR A 152 4.03 -13.89 -10.66
CA THR A 152 4.72 -12.63 -11.01
C THR A 152 4.53 -12.25 -12.48
N ALA A 153 4.46 -13.23 -13.39
CA ALA A 153 4.22 -12.98 -14.81
C ALA A 153 2.82 -12.39 -15.07
N ASP A 154 1.81 -12.91 -14.37
CA ASP A 154 0.46 -12.35 -14.44
C ASP A 154 0.41 -10.97 -13.79
N GLN A 155 1.16 -10.75 -12.70
CA GLN A 155 1.20 -9.45 -12.01
C GLN A 155 1.58 -8.30 -12.96
N GLU A 156 2.57 -8.52 -13.82
CA GLU A 156 3.06 -7.55 -14.81
C GLU A 156 2.06 -7.25 -15.93
N SER A 157 1.11 -8.15 -16.17
CA SER A 157 0.19 -8.04 -17.29
C SER A 157 -0.86 -6.95 -17.04
N THR A 158 -1.33 -6.33 -18.13
CA THR A 158 -2.57 -5.55 -18.14
C THR A 158 -3.71 -6.42 -18.65
N GLY A 159 -4.94 -6.05 -18.33
CA GLY A 159 -6.09 -6.91 -18.60
C GLY A 159 -6.62 -7.62 -17.37
N PHE A 160 -7.60 -8.48 -17.59
CA PHE A 160 -8.00 -9.50 -16.61
C PHE A 160 -6.91 -10.57 -16.51
N ARG A 161 -6.40 -10.76 -15.29
CA ARG A 161 -5.22 -11.57 -15.00
C ARG A 161 -5.37 -12.37 -13.71
N GLY A 162 -4.47 -13.33 -13.54
CA GLY A 162 -4.56 -14.32 -12.49
C GLY A 162 -5.62 -15.37 -12.79
N THR A 163 -5.83 -16.29 -11.84
CA THR A 163 -6.74 -17.43 -12.02
C THR A 163 -8.05 -17.25 -11.27
N ASP A 164 -8.01 -16.80 -10.01
CA ASP A 164 -9.18 -16.69 -9.14
C ASP A 164 -9.10 -15.53 -8.13
N GLU A 165 -8.10 -14.65 -8.25
CA GLU A 165 -7.82 -13.59 -7.27
C GLU A 165 -8.95 -12.56 -7.18
N GLY A 166 -9.63 -12.27 -8.30
CA GLY A 166 -10.85 -11.46 -8.29
C GLY A 166 -11.97 -12.12 -7.48
N GLY A 167 -12.15 -13.44 -7.59
CA GLY A 167 -13.09 -14.21 -6.79
C GLY A 167 -12.74 -14.27 -5.30
N LYS A 168 -11.45 -14.23 -4.96
CA LYS A 168 -10.98 -14.14 -3.56
C LYS A 168 -11.18 -12.75 -2.95
N LEU A 169 -11.19 -11.69 -3.77
CA LEU A 169 -11.36 -10.30 -3.36
C LEU A 169 -12.83 -9.84 -3.30
N LYS A 170 -13.68 -10.29 -4.23
CA LYS A 170 -15.10 -9.92 -4.29
C LYS A 170 -15.88 -10.43 -3.08
N GLU A 171 -16.94 -9.70 -2.70
CA GLU A 171 -18.02 -10.23 -1.86
C GLU A 171 -18.54 -11.55 -2.44
N SER A 172 -18.78 -12.54 -1.57
CA SER A 172 -19.37 -13.82 -1.96
C SER A 172 -20.90 -13.74 -2.05
N GLY A 173 -21.48 -14.36 -3.07
CA GLY A 173 -22.92 -14.38 -3.26
C GLY A 173 -23.42 -13.18 -4.07
N THR A 174 -24.74 -13.06 -4.18
CA THR A 174 -25.41 -12.10 -5.08
C THR A 174 -26.21 -11.07 -4.31
N ALA A 175 -25.73 -10.67 -3.12
CA ALA A 175 -26.37 -9.61 -2.35
C ALA A 175 -26.28 -8.27 -3.10
N HIS A 176 -25.08 -7.96 -3.62
CA HIS A 176 -24.84 -6.76 -4.42
C HIS A 176 -24.48 -7.07 -5.89
N TRP A 177 -23.84 -8.21 -6.16
CA TRP A 177 -23.44 -8.61 -7.51
C TRP A 177 -24.61 -9.24 -8.28
N ASP A 178 -24.83 -8.81 -9.52
CA ASP A 178 -25.82 -9.35 -10.47
C ASP A 178 -25.61 -10.86 -10.67
N SER A 179 -24.36 -11.28 -10.66
CA SER A 179 -23.96 -12.68 -10.69
C SER A 179 -22.77 -12.96 -9.77
N SER A 180 -22.75 -14.16 -9.19
CA SER A 180 -21.63 -14.67 -8.40
C SER A 180 -21.21 -15.98 -9.05
N GLY A 181 -20.27 -15.90 -10.00
CA GLY A 181 -19.72 -17.07 -10.67
C GLY A 181 -19.13 -18.10 -9.68
N ALA A 182 -19.00 -19.35 -10.14
CA ALA A 182 -18.28 -20.37 -9.38
C ALA A 182 -16.83 -19.90 -9.13
N GLY A 183 -16.39 -19.95 -7.87
CA GLY A 183 -15.04 -19.50 -7.47
C GLY A 183 -14.99 -18.15 -6.77
N VAL A 184 -16.10 -17.41 -6.65
CA VAL A 184 -16.18 -16.25 -5.76
C VAL A 184 -16.32 -16.74 -4.31
N THR A 185 -15.30 -16.48 -3.50
CA THR A 185 -15.20 -17.01 -2.12
C THR A 185 -15.06 -15.94 -1.05
N ASN A 186 -14.66 -14.72 -1.44
CA ASN A 186 -14.24 -13.68 -0.50
C ASN A 186 -13.19 -14.16 0.53
N SER A 187 -12.36 -15.14 0.16
CA SER A 187 -11.42 -15.76 1.12
C SER A 187 -10.32 -14.82 1.60
N SER A 188 -10.11 -13.69 0.92
CA SER A 188 -9.23 -12.61 1.41
C SER A 188 -9.88 -11.74 2.49
N GLY A 189 -11.22 -11.73 2.59
CA GLY A 189 -11.97 -10.79 3.42
C GLY A 189 -12.02 -9.35 2.88
N PHE A 190 -11.40 -9.07 1.72
CA PHE A 190 -11.46 -7.74 1.10
C PHE A 190 -12.91 -7.29 0.88
N THR A 191 -13.82 -8.19 0.49
CA THR A 191 -15.24 -7.88 0.32
C THR A 191 -15.46 -6.73 -0.67
N GLY A 192 -14.92 -6.88 -1.87
CA GLY A 192 -15.10 -5.93 -2.96
C GLY A 192 -16.56 -5.91 -3.45
N LEU A 193 -17.17 -4.73 -3.48
CA LEU A 193 -18.56 -4.51 -3.90
C LEU A 193 -18.64 -3.88 -5.31
N PRO A 194 -19.71 -4.17 -6.07
CA PRO A 194 -19.93 -3.63 -7.41
C PRO A 194 -20.55 -2.22 -7.37
N GLY A 195 -19.80 -1.27 -6.81
CA GLY A 195 -20.27 0.11 -6.64
C GLY A 195 -20.38 0.94 -7.93
N GLY A 196 -20.16 0.33 -9.09
CA GLY A 196 -20.14 1.00 -10.38
C GLY A 196 -19.04 2.06 -10.45
N HIS A 197 -19.18 2.97 -11.42
CA HIS A 197 -18.26 4.08 -11.61
C HIS A 197 -18.92 5.25 -12.33
N ARG A 198 -18.28 6.42 -12.22
CA ARG A 198 -18.71 7.65 -12.89
C ARG A 198 -17.81 7.94 -14.09
N TYR A 199 -18.42 8.16 -15.26
CA TYR A 199 -17.70 8.58 -16.46
C TYR A 199 -17.27 10.04 -16.35
N ALA A 200 -16.21 10.40 -17.08
CA ALA A 200 -15.75 11.79 -17.22
C ALA A 200 -16.86 12.74 -17.73
N ILE A 201 -17.80 12.21 -18.50
CA ILE A 201 -18.96 12.95 -19.06
C ILE A 201 -20.23 12.80 -18.21
N GLY A 202 -20.09 12.49 -16.92
CA GLY A 202 -21.16 12.71 -15.94
C GLY A 202 -22.04 11.52 -15.57
N PHE A 203 -22.31 10.59 -16.50
CA PHE A 203 -23.19 9.45 -16.20
C PHE A 203 -22.51 8.35 -15.36
N PHE A 204 -23.34 7.57 -14.67
CA PHE A 204 -22.95 6.43 -13.86
C PHE A 204 -23.31 5.13 -14.57
N ILE A 205 -22.51 4.09 -14.36
CA ILE A 205 -22.74 2.79 -15.01
C ILE A 205 -22.22 1.64 -14.15
N ASN A 206 -22.71 0.43 -14.45
CA ASN A 206 -22.22 -0.84 -13.95
C ASN A 206 -22.36 -1.05 -12.44
N ILE A 207 -23.29 -0.36 -11.77
CA ILE A 207 -23.76 -0.82 -10.46
C ILE A 207 -24.19 -2.29 -10.55
N SER A 208 -23.87 -3.07 -9.52
CA SER A 208 -24.11 -4.52 -9.46
C SER A 208 -23.34 -5.38 -10.47
N ARG A 209 -22.67 -4.78 -11.46
CA ARG A 209 -21.88 -5.50 -12.47
C ARG A 209 -20.38 -5.36 -12.30
N SER A 210 -19.90 -4.20 -11.87
CA SER A 210 -18.47 -4.01 -11.63
C SER A 210 -18.17 -3.06 -10.49
N GLY A 211 -17.04 -3.30 -9.85
CA GLY A 211 -16.42 -2.40 -8.88
C GLY A 211 -15.06 -1.96 -9.41
N GLY A 212 -14.78 -0.66 -9.36
CA GLY A 212 -13.49 -0.09 -9.73
C GLY A 212 -12.81 0.58 -8.54
N TRP A 213 -11.51 0.36 -8.37
CA TRP A 213 -10.70 0.96 -7.30
C TRP A 213 -9.47 1.66 -7.85
N TRP A 214 -9.33 2.96 -7.59
CA TRP A 214 -8.11 3.68 -7.95
C TRP A 214 -6.89 3.14 -7.20
N SER A 215 -5.77 3.12 -7.90
CA SER A 215 -4.44 3.18 -7.30
C SER A 215 -3.99 4.64 -7.16
N SER A 216 -3.11 4.93 -6.21
CA SER A 216 -2.41 6.22 -6.12
C SER A 216 -1.29 6.39 -7.15
N THR A 217 -1.01 5.38 -7.97
CA THR A 217 0.04 5.40 -9.00
C THR A 217 -0.48 5.97 -10.32
N GLU A 218 0.16 7.06 -10.75
CA GLU A 218 -0.02 7.66 -12.07
C GLU A 218 0.50 6.72 -13.17
N SER A 219 -0.24 6.57 -14.26
CA SER A 219 0.21 5.82 -15.45
C SER A 219 0.72 6.75 -16.55
N SER A 220 0.14 7.94 -16.67
CA SER A 220 0.49 8.95 -17.66
C SER A 220 0.03 10.33 -17.16
N THR A 221 0.28 11.38 -17.93
CA THR A 221 -0.25 12.72 -17.60
C THR A 221 -1.78 12.76 -17.56
N SER A 222 -2.47 11.92 -18.34
CA SER A 222 -3.94 11.85 -18.40
C SER A 222 -4.54 10.70 -17.59
N ASP A 223 -3.78 9.66 -17.29
CA ASP A 223 -4.32 8.38 -16.80
C ASP A 223 -3.64 7.91 -15.52
N ALA A 224 -4.37 7.10 -14.76
CA ALA A 224 -3.87 6.44 -13.57
C ALA A 224 -4.27 4.97 -13.54
N TRP A 225 -3.53 4.17 -12.78
CA TRP A 225 -3.82 2.75 -12.61
C TRP A 225 -5.04 2.54 -11.73
N TYR A 226 -5.83 1.51 -12.05
CA TYR A 226 -6.94 1.08 -11.23
C TYR A 226 -7.08 -0.45 -11.29
N ARG A 227 -7.91 -0.97 -10.38
CA ARG A 227 -8.37 -2.36 -10.41
C ARG A 227 -9.86 -2.41 -10.71
N ILE A 228 -10.26 -3.42 -11.47
CA ILE A 228 -11.67 -3.70 -11.74
C ILE A 228 -11.98 -5.16 -11.47
N MET A 229 -13.15 -5.40 -10.90
CA MET A 229 -13.73 -6.74 -10.74
C MET A 229 -15.12 -6.71 -11.38
N GLU A 230 -15.45 -7.74 -12.16
CA GLU A 230 -16.73 -7.88 -12.86
C GLU A 230 -17.50 -9.09 -12.32
N ASP A 231 -18.83 -9.05 -12.40
CA ASP A 231 -19.73 -10.09 -11.88
C ASP A 231 -19.49 -11.45 -12.56
N ASP A 232 -19.23 -11.43 -13.87
CA ASP A 232 -19.01 -12.60 -14.73
C ASP A 232 -17.55 -13.12 -14.75
N ARG A 233 -16.65 -12.56 -13.93
CA ARG A 233 -15.23 -12.96 -13.85
C ARG A 233 -14.79 -13.32 -12.44
N ILE A 234 -13.77 -14.17 -12.35
CA ILE A 234 -13.07 -14.49 -11.10
C ILE A 234 -11.59 -14.06 -11.12
N SER A 235 -11.08 -13.57 -12.24
CA SER A 235 -9.82 -12.86 -12.34
C SER A 235 -9.98 -11.39 -11.95
N VAL A 236 -8.88 -10.70 -11.67
CA VAL A 236 -8.87 -9.25 -11.39
C VAL A 236 -8.35 -8.49 -12.60
N GLY A 237 -8.99 -7.38 -12.95
CA GLY A 237 -8.57 -6.51 -14.03
C GLY A 237 -7.59 -5.45 -13.55
N ARG A 238 -6.48 -5.26 -14.28
CA ARG A 238 -5.58 -4.11 -14.13
C ARG A 238 -5.51 -3.32 -15.42
N TYR A 239 -5.91 -2.07 -15.32
CA TYR A 239 -5.95 -1.14 -16.45
C TYR A 239 -5.55 0.25 -15.97
N ASN A 240 -5.27 1.13 -16.91
CA ASN A 240 -5.22 2.56 -16.67
C ASN A 240 -6.44 3.23 -17.30
N TYR A 241 -6.86 4.35 -16.74
CA TYR A 241 -7.97 5.13 -17.27
C TYR A 241 -7.81 6.61 -16.95
N ALA A 242 -8.54 7.44 -17.68
CA ALA A 242 -8.53 8.89 -17.52
C ALA A 242 -8.79 9.29 -16.06
N LYS A 243 -7.96 10.20 -15.53
CA LYS A 243 -8.02 10.73 -14.15
C LYS A 243 -9.33 11.41 -13.79
N THR A 244 -10.15 11.74 -14.80
CA THR A 244 -11.48 12.34 -14.68
C THR A 244 -12.58 11.31 -14.43
N PHE A 245 -12.28 10.01 -14.39
CA PHE A 245 -13.25 8.99 -13.98
C PHE A 245 -13.42 8.93 -12.46
N GLY A 246 -14.61 8.56 -12.02
CA GLY A 246 -14.91 8.34 -10.60
C GLY A 246 -14.85 6.85 -10.27
N PHE A 247 -13.84 6.43 -9.51
CA PHE A 247 -13.75 5.08 -8.96
C PHE A 247 -13.72 5.11 -7.43
N SER A 248 -14.04 3.98 -6.82
CA SER A 248 -13.93 3.81 -5.37
C SER A 248 -12.46 3.86 -4.94
N VAL A 249 -12.25 4.09 -3.65
CA VAL A 249 -10.91 4.05 -3.06
C VAL A 249 -10.97 3.36 -1.69
N ARG A 250 -9.85 2.78 -1.27
CA ARG A 250 -9.69 2.20 0.07
C ARG A 250 -8.36 2.59 0.65
N CYS A 251 -8.33 2.72 1.97
CA CYS A 251 -7.12 3.06 2.69
C CYS A 251 -6.37 1.79 3.10
N LEU A 252 -5.06 1.82 2.87
CA LEU A 252 -4.07 0.83 3.29
C LEU A 252 -3.21 1.44 4.40
N LYS A 253 -2.96 0.69 5.47
CA LYS A 253 -2.15 1.15 6.60
C LYS A 253 -0.71 1.33 6.15
N GLY A 254 -0.16 2.50 6.41
CA GLY A 254 1.15 2.89 5.94
C GLY A 254 1.23 4.35 5.52
N ALA A 255 2.45 4.89 5.42
CA ALA A 255 2.68 6.18 4.78
C ALA A 255 2.81 6.00 3.27
N ASN A 256 2.20 6.90 2.49
CA ASN A 256 2.46 7.04 1.05
C ASN A 256 3.95 7.35 0.85
N ILE A 257 4.70 6.41 0.29
CA ILE A 257 6.14 6.60 -0.02
C ILE A 257 6.37 6.84 -1.52
N SER A 258 5.35 6.69 -2.37
CA SER A 258 5.47 6.84 -3.83
C SER A 258 4.56 7.96 -4.34
N SER A 259 5.15 9.13 -4.62
CA SER A 259 4.69 10.19 -5.55
C SER A 259 5.36 11.55 -5.34
N SER A 260 6.35 11.67 -4.45
CA SER A 260 7.25 12.82 -4.48
C SER A 260 8.55 12.45 -5.19
N LYS A 261 8.73 12.97 -6.40
CA LYS A 261 10.08 13.21 -6.96
C LYS A 261 10.83 14.30 -6.20
N GLU A 262 10.22 14.92 -5.19
CA GLU A 262 11.01 15.28 -4.02
C GLU A 262 11.39 13.98 -3.36
N SER A 263 12.65 13.59 -3.49
CA SER A 263 13.31 12.78 -2.49
C SER A 263 12.59 12.97 -1.15
N ILE A 264 11.91 11.95 -0.64
CA ILE A 264 11.78 11.85 0.80
C ILE A 264 13.23 11.97 1.21
N ASN A 265 13.57 13.13 1.74
CA ASN A 265 14.80 13.31 2.46
C ASN A 265 14.55 12.43 3.69
N PHE A 266 14.70 11.11 3.52
CA PHE A 266 15.08 10.21 4.57
C PHE A 266 16.39 10.84 4.98
N ARG A 267 16.34 11.81 5.90
CA ARG A 267 17.48 12.61 6.33
C ARG A 267 18.55 11.60 6.72
N ARG A 268 19.51 11.41 5.81
CA ARG A 268 20.45 10.30 5.90
C ARG A 268 21.50 10.75 6.87
N ILE A 269 21.76 9.94 7.89
CA ILE A 269 23.07 10.02 8.51
C ILE A 269 24.07 9.50 7.47
N ASN A 270 24.99 10.36 7.02
CA ASN A 270 26.01 9.89 6.08
C ASN A 270 27.03 9.07 6.86
N ILE A 271 27.16 7.80 6.51
CA ILE A 271 28.10 6.87 7.14
C ILE A 271 29.03 6.32 6.06
N TYR A 272 30.31 6.68 6.11
CA TYR A 272 31.28 6.29 5.10
C TYR A 272 32.72 6.23 5.64
N PRO A 273 33.62 5.43 5.05
CA PRO A 273 33.34 4.44 4.02
C PRO A 273 32.58 3.23 4.59
N ASN A 274 31.73 2.63 3.76
CA ASN A 274 31.10 1.34 4.04
C ASN A 274 31.18 0.49 2.75
N PRO A 275 31.96 -0.59 2.71
CA PRO A 275 32.63 -1.25 3.84
C PRO A 275 33.76 -0.45 4.52
N VAL A 276 33.92 -0.65 5.82
CA VAL A 276 34.86 0.08 6.68
C VAL A 276 36.12 -0.73 6.98
N ALA A 277 37.28 -0.07 6.92
CA ALA A 277 38.56 -0.62 7.39
C ALA A 277 38.85 -0.13 8.83
N ASN A 278 39.47 1.03 8.99
CA ASN A 278 39.97 1.47 10.30
C ASN A 278 39.13 2.54 10.97
N TYR A 279 38.28 3.23 10.22
CA TYR A 279 37.44 4.28 10.74
C TYR A 279 36.18 4.46 9.89
N VAL A 280 35.09 4.85 10.52
CA VAL A 280 33.86 5.27 9.85
C VAL A 280 33.54 6.72 10.24
N VAL A 281 33.29 7.55 9.25
CA VAL A 281 32.80 8.92 9.41
C VAL A 281 31.29 8.88 9.50
N VAL A 282 30.74 9.65 10.44
CA VAL A 282 29.31 9.76 10.72
C VAL A 282 28.95 11.23 10.71
N GLU A 283 28.07 11.65 9.80
CA GLU A 283 27.64 13.04 9.67
C GLU A 283 26.18 13.18 10.08
N PRO A 284 25.90 13.62 11.31
CA PRO A 284 24.53 13.85 11.76
C PRO A 284 24.06 15.25 11.32
N GLU A 285 22.79 15.37 10.89
CA GLU A 285 22.18 16.68 10.61
C GLU A 285 21.82 17.47 11.88
N HIS A 286 21.64 16.79 13.02
CA HIS A 286 21.26 17.35 14.31
C HIS A 286 22.06 16.70 15.44
N PRO A 287 22.20 17.34 16.62
CA PRO A 287 22.74 16.70 17.81
C PRO A 287 22.07 15.34 18.05
N SER A 288 22.89 14.29 18.10
CA SER A 288 22.45 12.90 18.10
C SER A 288 23.27 12.06 19.05
N THR A 289 22.63 11.09 19.70
CA THR A 289 23.30 10.02 20.43
C THR A 289 23.55 8.86 19.47
N LEU A 290 24.81 8.57 19.20
CA LEU A 290 25.28 7.47 18.38
C LEU A 290 25.45 6.21 19.23
N THR A 291 25.02 5.07 18.73
CA THR A 291 25.11 3.75 19.37
C THR A 291 25.58 2.72 18.34
N LEU A 292 26.57 1.89 18.69
CA LEU A 292 27.08 0.83 17.81
C LEU A 292 26.76 -0.53 18.42
N TYR A 293 26.19 -1.42 17.63
CA TYR A 293 25.87 -2.79 18.01
C TYR A 293 26.62 -3.80 17.13
N ASN A 294 26.99 -4.96 17.67
CA ASN A 294 27.39 -6.11 16.84
C ASN A 294 26.16 -6.84 16.26
N ALA A 295 26.40 -7.85 15.42
CA ALA A 295 25.35 -8.65 14.79
C ALA A 295 24.47 -9.43 15.80
N GLN A 296 24.94 -9.65 17.03
CA GLN A 296 24.18 -10.29 18.10
C GLN A 296 23.35 -9.29 18.93
N GLY A 297 23.37 -8.00 18.57
CA GLY A 297 22.64 -6.94 19.29
C GLY A 297 23.35 -6.44 20.56
N GLN A 298 24.58 -6.86 20.82
CA GLN A 298 25.37 -6.35 21.94
C GLN A 298 25.83 -4.92 21.66
N LEU A 299 25.57 -4.01 22.60
CA LEU A 299 26.05 -2.62 22.56
C LEU A 299 27.57 -2.58 22.75
N LEU A 300 28.27 -1.93 21.83
CA LEU A 300 29.73 -1.77 21.82
C LEU A 300 30.17 -0.34 22.15
N LEU A 301 29.39 0.65 21.74
CA LEU A 301 29.71 2.06 21.92
C LEU A 301 28.44 2.89 22.06
N THR A 302 28.50 3.95 22.88
CA THR A 302 27.54 5.06 22.87
C THR A 302 28.30 6.38 22.91
N LYS A 303 27.90 7.37 22.10
CA LYS A 303 28.56 8.67 22.02
C LYS A 303 27.62 9.77 21.52
N ASP A 304 27.56 10.90 22.19
CA ASP A 304 26.86 12.08 21.69
C ASP A 304 27.72 12.84 20.67
N ILE A 305 27.09 13.22 19.56
CA ILE A 305 27.73 13.93 18.44
C ILE A 305 26.85 15.10 18.00
N ASN A 306 27.47 16.26 17.80
CA ASN A 306 26.77 17.48 17.36
C ASN A 306 27.13 17.87 15.92
N HIS A 307 28.20 17.29 15.37
CA HIS A 307 28.74 17.52 14.03
C HIS A 307 29.35 16.22 13.50
N THR A 308 29.88 16.24 12.27
CA THR A 308 30.65 15.15 11.68
C THR A 308 31.66 14.57 12.65
N HIS A 309 31.62 13.26 12.84
CA HIS A 309 32.47 12.55 13.78
C HIS A 309 33.08 11.29 13.15
N THR A 310 34.38 11.10 13.38
CA THR A 310 35.09 9.90 12.94
C THR A 310 35.19 8.90 14.09
N LEU A 311 34.56 7.75 13.94
CA LEU A 311 34.67 6.61 14.83
C LEU A 311 35.83 5.71 14.40
N ASN A 312 36.74 5.41 15.33
CA ASN A 312 37.76 4.40 15.11
C ASN A 312 37.14 2.99 15.19
N THR A 313 37.29 2.20 14.14
CA THR A 313 36.79 0.81 14.02
C THR A 313 37.92 -0.21 13.88
N SER A 314 39.19 0.18 14.01
CA SER A 314 40.33 -0.73 13.78
C SER A 314 40.37 -1.91 14.75
N HIS A 315 39.80 -1.74 15.94
CA HIS A 315 39.70 -2.77 16.98
C HIS A 315 38.54 -3.75 16.78
N LEU A 316 37.62 -3.48 15.83
CA LEU A 316 36.48 -4.34 15.56
C LEU A 316 36.89 -5.53 14.68
N SER A 317 36.42 -6.72 15.03
CA SER A 317 36.56 -7.91 14.18
C SER A 317 35.78 -7.75 12.87
N LYS A 318 36.23 -8.42 11.81
CA LYS A 318 35.50 -8.46 10.54
C LYS A 318 34.07 -8.97 10.75
N GLY A 319 33.08 -8.32 10.14
CA GLY A 319 31.69 -8.67 10.36
C GLY A 319 30.70 -7.54 10.13
N ILE A 320 29.46 -7.78 10.52
CA ILE A 320 28.35 -6.83 10.40
C ILE A 320 28.12 -6.14 11.74
N TYR A 321 27.99 -4.82 11.69
CA TYR A 321 27.64 -3.97 12.80
C TYR A 321 26.46 -3.08 12.43
N PHE A 322 25.72 -2.61 13.43
CA PHE A 322 24.61 -1.69 13.26
C PHE A 322 24.91 -0.40 14.00
N LEU A 323 25.01 0.70 13.26
CA LEU A 323 25.24 2.03 13.80
C LEU A 323 23.91 2.78 13.83
N ARG A 324 23.46 3.15 15.03
CA ARG A 324 22.18 3.82 15.27
C ARG A 324 22.40 5.20 15.84
N ALA A 325 21.78 6.22 15.24
CA ALA A 325 21.78 7.59 15.73
C ALA A 325 20.37 7.99 16.15
N LYS A 326 20.24 8.51 17.37
CA LYS A 326 18.96 9.01 17.92
C LYS A 326 19.06 10.51 18.13
N SER A 327 18.13 11.26 17.56
CA SER A 327 17.96 12.70 17.79
C SER A 327 16.54 12.99 18.25
N GLU A 328 16.25 14.26 18.53
CA GLU A 328 14.88 14.74 18.78
C GLU A 328 13.93 14.55 17.58
N LYS A 329 14.47 14.38 16.35
CA LYS A 329 13.67 14.20 15.12
C LYS A 329 13.38 12.75 14.80
N GLY A 330 14.04 11.80 15.46
CA GLY A 330 13.82 10.39 15.22
C GLY A 330 15.04 9.52 15.48
N VAL A 331 14.96 8.28 15.00
CA VAL A 331 15.99 7.26 15.14
C VAL A 331 16.37 6.75 13.76
N TYR A 332 17.67 6.75 13.47
CA TYR A 332 18.25 6.22 12.24
C TYR A 332 19.16 5.05 12.57
N SER A 333 19.20 4.04 11.69
CA SER A 333 20.09 2.88 11.83
C SER A 333 20.66 2.50 10.47
N GLN A 334 21.96 2.23 10.41
CA GLN A 334 22.63 1.78 9.21
C GLN A 334 23.55 0.59 9.49
N LYS A 335 23.53 -0.37 8.56
CA LYS A 335 24.45 -1.50 8.55
C LYS A 335 25.84 -1.05 8.14
N VAL A 336 26.86 -1.35 8.95
CA VAL A 336 28.28 -1.12 8.68
C VAL A 336 28.98 -2.46 8.51
N ILE A 337 29.70 -2.64 7.40
CA ILE A 337 30.42 -3.87 7.07
C ILE A 337 31.91 -3.65 7.35
N LYS A 338 32.45 -4.33 8.37
CA LYS A 338 33.89 -4.30 8.70
C LYS A 338 34.66 -5.33 7.87
N GLN A 339 35.64 -4.86 7.11
CA GLN A 339 36.55 -5.70 6.30
C GLN A 339 37.86 -6.04 7.00
#